data_AF-A0A2A8V5D4-F1
#
_entry.id   AF-A0A2A8V5D4-F1
#
_cell.length_a   1.000
_cell.length_b   1.000
_cell.length_c   1.000
_cell.angle_alpha   90.00
_cell.angle_beta   90.00
_cell.angle_gamma   90.00
#
_symmetry.space_group_name_H-M   'P 1'
#
loop_
_entity.id
_entity.type
_entity.pdbx_description
1 polymer ?
#
loop_
_entity_poly.entity_id
_entity_poly.type
_entity_poly.pdbx_seq_one_letter_code
_entity_poly.pdbx_strand_id
1 'polypeptide(L)' 'MHMENKKTVQHKVVDFKRFGFTLLALSVFMYLGVIIPTETVTPGKTVTLMTGTVILLGMSLLFFTRAIKYKKDLQSADE' A
#
# COMPACT_ATOMS: atom_id res chain seq x y z
N MET A 1 6.99 31.60 8.13
CA MET A 1 7.52 30.40 7.43
C MET A 1 7.08 29.05 8.04
N HIS A 2 6.35 28.98 9.17
CA HIS A 2 5.93 27.69 9.77
C HIS A 2 4.72 27.00 9.09
N MET A 3 3.88 27.71 8.34
CA MET A 3 2.65 27.14 7.77
C MET A 3 2.84 26.37 6.44
N GLU A 4 3.90 26.65 5.68
CA GLU A 4 4.16 26.03 4.37
C GLU A 4 4.50 24.54 4.48
N ASN A 5 5.27 24.18 5.52
CA ASN A 5 5.63 22.79 5.79
C ASN A 5 4.40 21.93 6.10
N LYS A 6 3.42 22.48 6.78
CA LYS A 6 2.27 21.70 7.26
C LYS A 6 1.34 21.25 6.13
N LYS A 7 1.04 22.14 5.18
CA LYS A 7 0.30 21.77 3.95
C LYS A 7 1.05 20.73 3.12
N THR A 8 2.37 20.85 3.06
CA THR A 8 3.24 19.93 2.31
C THR A 8 3.25 18.53 2.94
N VAL A 9 3.28 18.44 4.27
CA VAL A 9 3.22 17.15 4.97
C VAL A 9 1.82 16.53 4.87
N GLN A 10 0.74 17.32 4.93
CA GLN A 10 -0.61 16.81 4.66
C GLN A 10 -0.73 16.23 3.24
N HIS A 11 -0.20 16.92 2.24
CA HIS A 11 -0.22 16.43 0.86
C HIS A 11 0.54 15.10 0.75
N LYS A 12 1.73 15.00 1.37
CA LYS A 12 2.50 13.76 1.43
C LYS A 12 1.70 12.63 2.09
N VAL A 13 1.01 12.88 3.20
CA VAL A 13 0.16 11.86 3.87
C VAL A 13 -0.95 11.36 2.95
N VAL A 14 -1.59 12.26 2.21
CA VAL A 14 -2.62 11.89 1.22
C VAL A 14 -2.02 11.01 0.12
N ASP A 15 -0.84 11.35 -0.40
CA ASP A 15 -0.13 10.54 -1.40
C ASP A 15 0.21 9.15 -0.88
N PHE A 16 0.78 9.05 0.33
CA PHE A 16 1.11 7.77 0.96
C PHE A 16 -0.13 6.90 1.18
N LYS A 17 -1.27 7.50 1.56
CA LYS A 17 -2.54 6.78 1.72
C LYS A 17 -3.09 6.30 0.37
N ARG A 18 -2.99 7.13 -0.68
CA ARG A 18 -3.41 6.78 -2.04
C ARG A 18 -2.56 5.65 -2.62
N PHE A 19 -1.24 5.72 -2.43
CA PHE A 19 -0.29 4.70 -2.85
C PHE A 19 -0.53 3.37 -2.13
N GLY A 20 -0.75 3.42 -0.81
CA GLY A 20 -1.14 2.25 -0.03
C GLY A 20 -2.42 1.59 -0.55
N PHE A 21 -3.45 2.38 -0.84
CA PHE A 21 -4.72 1.88 -1.39
C PHE A 21 -4.56 1.25 -2.78
N THR A 22 -3.78 1.87 -3.67
CA THR A 22 -3.48 1.32 -4.99
C THR A 22 -2.71 0.00 -4.89
N LEU A 23 -1.70 -0.09 -4.02
CA LEU A 23 -0.97 -1.34 -3.74
C LEU A 23 -1.88 -2.43 -3.16
N LEU A 24 -2.83 -2.06 -2.30
CA LEU A 24 -3.81 -2.99 -1.73
C LEU A 24 -4.73 -3.54 -2.82
N ALA A 25 -5.28 -2.66 -3.66
CA ALA A 25 -6.13 -3.06 -4.78
C ALA A 25 -5.38 -3.96 -5.78
N LEU A 26 -4.14 -3.59 -6.14
CA LEU A 26 -3.26 -4.41 -6.97
C LEU A 26 -3.03 -5.80 -6.36
N SER A 27 -2.77 -5.88 -5.05
CA SER A 27 -2.60 -7.16 -4.36
C SER A 27 -3.86 -8.02 -4.41
N VAL A 28 -5.06 -7.43 -4.25
CA VAL A 28 -6.32 -8.16 -4.40
C VAL A 28 -6.51 -8.69 -5.83
N PHE A 29 -6.26 -7.87 -6.86
CA PHE A 29 -6.34 -8.32 -8.26
C PHE A 29 -5.34 -9.45 -8.56
N MET A 30 -4.13 -9.34 -8.03
CA MET A 30 -3.10 -10.35 -8.22
C MET A 30 -3.44 -11.65 -7.48
N TYR A 31 -4.10 -11.57 -6.31
CA TYR A 31 -4.64 -12.73 -5.60
C TYR A 31 -5.77 -13.42 -6.37
N LEU A 32 -6.67 -12.64 -6.99
CA LEU A 32 -7.68 -13.20 -7.89
C LEU A 32 -7.05 -13.96 -9.06
N GLY A 33 -5.93 -13.47 -9.60
CA GLY A 33 -5.15 -14.17 -10.62
C GLY A 33 -4.52 -15.49 -10.14
N VAL A 34 -4.30 -15.65 -8.84
CA VAL A 34 -3.83 -16.91 -8.23
C VAL A 34 -4.99 -17.89 -8.00
N ILE A 35 -6.17 -17.37 -7.62
CA ILE A 35 -7.33 -18.19 -7.26
C ILE A 35 -8.06 -18.77 -8.46
N ILE A 36 -7.94 -18.14 -9.64
CA ILE A 36 -8.53 -18.63 -10.90
C ILE A 36 -7.62 -19.72 -11.47
N PRO A 37 -8.01 -21.01 -11.42
CA PRO A 37 -7.19 -22.07 -11.98
C PRO A 37 -7.30 -22.01 -13.51
N THR A 38 -6.27 -21.54 -14.19
CA THR A 38 -6.13 -21.70 -15.64
C THR A 38 -5.36 -22.99 -15.92
N GLU A 39 -5.85 -23.82 -16.82
CA GLU A 39 -5.32 -25.16 -17.15
C GLU A 39 -3.83 -25.17 -17.58
N THR A 40 -3.24 -24.00 -17.81
CA THR A 40 -1.84 -23.77 -18.23
C THR A 40 -0.90 -23.31 -17.11
N VAL A 41 -1.36 -23.16 -15.87
CA VAL A 41 -0.50 -22.68 -14.77
C VAL A 41 0.45 -23.76 -14.29
N THR A 42 1.70 -23.65 -14.70
CA THR A 42 2.81 -24.41 -14.11
C THR A 42 2.94 -24.03 -12.63
N PRO A 43 3.15 -24.97 -11.71
CA PRO A 43 3.23 -24.68 -10.27
C PRO A 43 4.23 -23.56 -9.90
N GLY A 44 5.30 -23.39 -10.68
CA GLY A 44 6.24 -22.28 -10.50
C GLY A 44 5.65 -20.88 -10.74
N LYS A 45 4.68 -20.73 -11.67
CA LYS A 45 4.00 -19.46 -11.95
C LYS A 45 3.06 -19.09 -10.80
N THR A 46 2.34 -20.07 -10.25
CA THR A 46 1.46 -19.89 -9.09
C THR A 46 2.24 -19.46 -7.86
N VAL A 47 3.37 -20.12 -7.56
CA VAL A 47 4.25 -19.74 -6.44
C VAL A 47 4.78 -18.31 -6.62
N THR A 48 5.26 -17.96 -7.82
CA THR A 48 5.77 -16.60 -8.11
C THR A 48 4.70 -15.53 -7.88
N LEU A 49 3.49 -15.76 -8.38
CA LEU A 49 2.37 -14.84 -8.22
C LEU A 49 1.97 -14.72 -6.74
N MET A 50 1.86 -15.85 -6.03
CA MET A 50 1.50 -15.89 -4.62
C MET A 50 2.50 -15.14 -3.75
N THR A 51 3.80 -15.38 -3.93
CA THR A 51 4.87 -14.65 -3.23
C THR A 51 4.83 -13.15 -3.58
N GLY A 52 4.63 -12.81 -4.85
CA GLY A 52 4.47 -11.42 -5.30
C GLY A 52 3.29 -10.71 -4.62
N THR A 53 2.14 -11.37 -4.49
CA THR A 53 0.99 -10.83 -3.75
C THR A 53 1.33 -10.54 -2.30
N VAL A 54 1.98 -11.49 -1.60
CA VAL A 54 2.33 -11.33 -0.17
C VAL A 54 3.30 -10.16 0.02
N ILE A 55 4.30 -10.01 -0.85
CA ILE A 55 5.24 -8.89 -0.81
C ILE A 55 4.48 -7.57 -1.02
N LEU A 56 3.62 -7.48 -2.05
CA LEU A 56 2.82 -6.28 -2.34
C LEU A 56 1.87 -5.93 -1.19
N LEU A 57 1.26 -6.93 -0.55
CA LEU A 57 0.38 -6.76 0.61
C LEU A 57 1.16 -6.23 1.82
N GLY A 58 2.34 -6.82 2.10
CA GLY A 58 3.23 -6.37 3.16
C GLY A 58 3.73 -4.94 2.92
N MET A 59 4.08 -4.61 1.67
CA MET A 59 4.46 -3.26 1.28
C MET A 59 3.28 -2.29 1.47
N SER A 60 2.08 -2.64 1.01
CA SER A 60 0.86 -1.85 1.21
C SER A 60 0.63 -1.53 2.69
N LEU A 61 0.72 -2.53 3.57
CA LEU A 61 0.56 -2.35 5.02
C LEU A 61 1.62 -1.43 5.62
N LEU A 62 2.88 -1.53 5.20
CA LEU A 62 3.94 -0.61 5.61
C LEU A 62 3.63 0.83 5.21
N PHE A 63 3.23 1.05 3.94
CA PHE A 63 2.84 2.37 3.44
C PHE A 63 1.63 2.93 4.17
N PHE A 64 0.61 2.12 4.45
CA PHE A 64 -0.55 2.51 5.25
C PHE A 64 -0.17 2.87 6.68
N THR A 65 0.64 2.05 7.34
CA THR A 65 1.05 2.28 8.73
C THR A 65 1.89 3.56 8.84
N ARG A 66 2.83 3.78 7.91
CA ARG A 66 3.57 5.04 7.78
C ARG A 66 2.62 6.21 7.59
N ALA A 67 1.68 6.14 6.65
CA ALA A 67 0.72 7.20 6.38
C ALA A 67 -0.11 7.57 7.62
N ILE A 68 -0.61 6.57 8.35
CA ILE A 68 -1.39 6.75 9.58
C ILE A 68 -0.54 7.41 10.67
N LYS A 69 0.71 6.96 10.84
CA LYS A 69 1.64 7.51 11.83
C LYS A 69 1.96 8.98 11.54
N TYR A 70 2.31 9.32 10.29
CA TYR A 70 2.55 10.71 9.88
C TYR A 70 1.31 11.59 10.03
N LYS A 71 0.11 11.06 9.75
CA LYS A 71 -1.15 11.80 9.97
C LYS A 71 -1.38 12.09 11.46
N LYS A 72 -1.07 11.12 12.32
CA LYS A 72 -1.22 11.24 13.78
C LYS A 72 -0.22 12.24 14.35
N ASP A 73 1.06 12.15 13.99
CA ASP A 73 2.10 13.10 14.43
C ASP A 73 1.80 14.54 13.99
N LEU A 74 1.23 14.73 12.79
CA LEU A 74 0.84 16.05 12.31
C LEU A 74 -0.35 16.65 13.08
N GLN A 75 -1.27 15.79 13.53
CA GLN A 75 -2.45 16.21 14.29
C GLN A 75 -2.07 16.54 15.75
N SER A 76 -1.07 15.86 16.31
CA SER A 76 -0.52 16.17 17.64
C SER A 76 0.31 17.47 17.66
N ALA A 77 0.93 17.84 16.54
CA ALA A 77 1.65 19.10 16.40
C ALA A 77 0.73 20.31 16.15
N ASP A 78 -0.58 20.06 16.09
CA ASP A 78 -1.64 21.04 15.85
C ASP A 78 -2.42 21.43 17.11
N GLU A 79 -2.17 20.70 18.21
CA GLU A 79 -2.69 20.94 19.56
C GLU A 79 -1.58 21.56 20.42
#